data_AF-A0A0C3DI80-F1
#
_entry.id   AF-A0A0C3DI80-F1
#
_cell.length_a   1.000
_cell.length_b   1.000
_cell.length_c   1.000
_cell.angle_alpha   90.00
_cell.angle_beta   90.00
_cell.angle_gamma   90.00
#
_symmetry.space_group_name_H-M   'P 1'
#
loop_
_entity.id
_entity.type
_entity.pdbx_description
1 polymer ?
#
loop_
_entity_poly.entity_id
_entity_poly.type
_entity_poly.pdbx_seq_one_letter_code
_entity_poly.pdbx_strand_id
1 'polypeptide(L)'
;MYPHLSRMALDYLTIPATSVDIERLFSKGRIVLPYLRNRLSSQSTHALLCLRQWSKLGLVKDADICKATCDEVEVDEGEVELA
;
A
#
# COMPACT_ATOMS: atom_id res chain seq x y z
N MET A 1 19.23 -0.86 30.34
CA MET A 1 18.30 -0.95 29.19
C MET A 1 16.92 -0.50 29.69
N TYR A 2 16.26 0.45 29.03
CA TYR A 2 15.00 1.06 29.51
C TYR A 2 13.81 0.65 28.63
N PRO A 3 13.21 -0.54 28.84
CA PRO A 3 12.19 -1.10 27.94
C PRO A 3 10.92 -0.24 27.85
N HIS A 4 10.53 0.42 28.93
CA HIS A 4 9.35 1.30 28.97
C HIS A 4 9.61 2.64 28.26
N LEU A 5 10.80 3.23 28.47
CA LEU A 5 11.17 4.48 27.82
C LEU A 5 11.33 4.31 26.32
N SER A 6 11.93 3.20 25.87
CA SER A 6 12.05 2.89 24.44
C SER A 6 10.69 2.71 23.78
N ARG A 7 9.72 2.11 24.47
CA ARG A 7 8.36 1.95 23.95
C ARG A 7 7.65 3.30 23.81
N MET A 8 7.72 4.14 24.84
CA MET A 8 7.17 5.50 24.80
C MET A 8 7.80 6.31 23.66
N ALA A 9 9.11 6.24 23.48
CA ALA A 9 9.80 6.94 22.40
C ALA A 9 9.32 6.46 21.01
N LEU A 10 9.12 5.15 20.81
CA LEU A 10 8.55 4.63 19.56
C LEU A 10 7.12 5.14 19.33
N ASP A 11 6.28 5.13 20.37
CA ASP A 11 4.88 5.59 20.25
C ASP A 11 4.80 7.07 19.82
N TYR A 12 5.70 7.93 20.31
CA TYR A 12 5.75 9.35 19.91
C TYR A 12 6.41 9.58 18.54
N LEU A 13 7.53 8.91 18.27
CA LEU A 13 8.34 9.17 17.07
C LEU A 13 7.75 8.52 15.82
N THR A 14 6.83 7.56 15.95
CA THR A 14 6.14 6.94 14.82
C THR A 14 4.99 7.79 14.28
N ILE A 15 4.51 8.79 15.03
CA ILE A 15 3.46 9.70 14.57
C ILE A 15 4.07 10.62 13.50
N PRO A 16 3.54 10.61 12.26
CA PRO A 16 4.03 11.52 11.24
C PRO A 16 3.75 12.97 11.64
N ALA A 17 4.77 13.82 11.56
CA ALA A 17 4.66 15.23 11.95
C ALA A 17 3.74 16.05 11.03
N THR A 18 3.39 15.53 9.84
CA THR A 18 2.59 16.23 8.83
C THR A 18 1.63 15.28 8.12
N SER A 19 0.55 15.84 7.55
CA SER A 19 -0.42 15.12 6.70
C SER A 19 0.10 14.84 5.28
N VAL A 20 1.31 15.29 4.94
CA VAL A 20 1.85 15.27 3.58
C VAL A 20 1.90 13.84 3.01
N ASP A 21 2.24 12.85 3.82
CA ASP A 21 2.29 11.45 3.37
C ASP A 21 0.92 10.92 2.95
N ILE A 22 -0.12 11.30 3.70
CA ILE A 22 -1.51 10.94 3.42
C ILE A 22 -2.02 11.67 2.16
N GLU A 23 -1.72 12.97 2.04
CA GLU A 23 -2.07 13.76 0.86
C GLU A 23 -1.39 13.23 -0.40
N ARG A 24 -0.12 12.82 -0.29
CA ARG A 24 0.63 12.19 -1.38
C ARG A 24 0.04 10.82 -1.74
N LEU A 25 -0.41 10.05 -0.76
CA LEU A 25 -1.12 8.78 -0.98
C LEU A 25 -2.42 9.02 -1.76
N PHE A 26 -3.24 9.99 -1.35
CA PHE A 26 -4.48 10.33 -2.06
C PHE A 26 -4.24 10.88 -3.47
N SER A 27 -3.22 11.74 -3.64
CA SER A 27 -2.84 12.27 -4.95
C SER A 27 -2.38 11.16 -5.91
N LYS A 28 -1.52 10.24 -5.44
CA LYS A 28 -1.10 9.05 -6.20
C LYS A 28 -2.22 8.02 -6.37
N GLY A 29 -3.20 8.04 -5.48
CA GLY A 29 -4.40 7.21 -5.48
C GLY A 29 -5.48 7.66 -6.44
N ARG A 30 -5.35 8.84 -7.07
CA ARG A 30 -6.34 9.42 -8.00
C ARG A 30 -6.74 8.48 -9.15
N ILE A 31 -5.84 7.59 -9.58
CA ILE A 31 -6.08 6.56 -10.60
C ILE A 31 -7.02 5.44 -10.09
N VAL A 32 -6.97 5.13 -8.79
CA VAL A 32 -7.85 4.15 -8.12
C VAL A 32 -9.14 4.79 -7.64
N LEU A 33 -9.09 6.07 -7.27
CA LEU A 33 -10.26 6.91 -6.99
C LEU A 33 -11.13 7.06 -8.26
N PRO A 34 -12.41 7.47 -8.12
CA PRO A 34 -13.50 7.20 -9.09
C PRO A 34 -13.33 7.69 -10.54
N TYR A 35 -12.22 8.35 -10.89
CA TYR A 35 -11.93 8.80 -12.26
C TYR A 35 -11.89 7.65 -13.28
N LEU A 36 -11.53 6.42 -12.86
CA LEU A 36 -11.50 5.23 -13.74
C LEU A 36 -12.43 4.09 -13.30
N ARG A 37 -12.85 4.04 -12.02
CA ARG A 37 -13.67 2.95 -11.46
C ARG A 37 -14.81 3.51 -10.60
N ASN A 38 -15.84 4.04 -11.25
CA ASN A 38 -16.97 4.74 -10.63
C ASN A 38 -17.93 3.82 -9.81
N ARG A 39 -17.57 2.55 -9.59
CA ARG A 39 -18.37 1.53 -8.86
C ARG A 39 -17.66 0.94 -7.64
N LEU A 40 -16.47 1.43 -7.28
CA LEU A 40 -15.79 0.96 -6.06
C LEU A 40 -16.40 1.63 -4.82
N SER A 41 -16.71 0.83 -3.81
CA SER A 41 -17.11 1.35 -2.50
C SER A 41 -15.92 2.04 -1.81
N SER A 42 -16.20 2.94 -0.86
CA SER A 42 -15.17 3.57 -0.01
C SER A 42 -14.29 2.54 0.72
N GLN A 43 -14.88 1.40 1.10
CA GLN A 43 -14.15 0.32 1.75
C GLN A 43 -13.17 -0.36 0.79
N SER A 44 -13.60 -0.65 -0.44
CA SER A 44 -12.76 -1.26 -1.46
C SER A 44 -11.63 -0.32 -1.90
N THR A 45 -11.89 0.98 -2.02
CA THR A 45 -10.83 1.96 -2.35
C THR A 45 -9.79 2.05 -1.25
N HIS A 46 -10.19 2.07 0.03
CA HIS A 46 -9.26 2.07 1.15
C HIS A 46 -8.40 0.79 1.19
N ALA A 47 -9.02 -0.38 1.02
CA ALA A 47 -8.31 -1.65 0.97
C ALA A 47 -7.26 -1.69 -0.15
N LEU A 48 -7.60 -1.20 -1.35
CA LEU A 48 -6.66 -1.12 -2.47
C LEU A 48 -5.48 -0.17 -2.21
N LEU A 49 -5.74 0.98 -1.56
CA LEU A 49 -4.67 1.92 -1.18
C LEU A 49 -3.70 1.29 -0.16
N CYS A 50 -4.22 0.57 0.84
CA CYS A 50 -3.41 -0.16 1.82
C CYS A 50 -2.60 -1.28 1.14
N LEU A 51 -3.25 -2.12 0.32
CA LEU A 51 -2.59 -3.22 -0.39
C LEU A 51 -1.44 -2.72 -1.28
N ARG A 52 -1.65 -1.62 -2.01
CA ARG A 52 -0.61 -1.00 -2.83
C ARG A 52 0.60 -0.57 -1.98
N GLN A 53 0.35 0.02 -0.81
CA GLN A 53 1.43 0.47 0.07
C GLN A 53 2.16 -0.71 0.73
N TRP A 54 1.44 -1.76 1.14
CA TRP A 54 2.03 -2.95 1.73
C TRP A 54 2.86 -3.76 0.72
N SER A 55 2.40 -3.88 -0.52
CA SER A 55 3.19 -4.48 -1.61
C SER A 55 4.52 -3.73 -1.81
N LYS A 56 4.52 -2.40 -1.82
CA LYS A 56 5.76 -1.59 -1.90
C LYS A 56 6.71 -1.77 -0.72
N LEU A 57 6.16 -2.07 0.46
CA LEU A 57 6.95 -2.36 1.66
C LEU A 57 7.41 -3.82 1.73
N GLY A 58 7.07 -4.66 0.74
CA GLY A 58 7.39 -6.09 0.72
C GLY A 58 6.62 -6.89 1.77
N LEU A 59 5.52 -6.35 2.30
CA LEU A 59 4.70 -7.00 3.34
C LEU A 59 3.68 -7.98 2.75
N VAL A 60 3.47 -7.96 1.44
CA VAL A 60 2.56 -8.86 0.72
C VAL A 60 3.39 -9.64 -0.29
N LYS A 61 3.21 -10.96 -0.33
CA LYS A 61 3.84 -11.82 -1.33
C LYS A 61 3.00 -11.84 -2.59
N ASP A 62 3.64 -11.76 -3.75
CA ASP A 62 2.94 -11.76 -5.03
C ASP A 62 2.15 -13.07 -5.26
N ALA A 63 2.66 -14.19 -4.73
CA ALA A 63 1.93 -15.47 -4.74
C ALA A 63 0.56 -15.40 -4.05
N ASP A 64 0.46 -14.64 -2.95
CA ASP A 64 -0.81 -14.46 -2.22
C ASP A 64 -1.79 -13.56 -3.00
N ILE A 65 -1.25 -12.58 -3.74
CA ILE A 65 -2.03 -11.71 -4.63
C ILE A 65 -2.58 -12.54 -5.79
N CYS A 66 -1.72 -13.27 -6.49
CA CYS A 66 -2.12 -14.12 -7.61
C CYS A 66 -3.22 -15.08 -7.19
N LYS A 67 -3.06 -15.77 -6.05
CA LYS A 67 -4.08 -16.67 -5.51
C LYS A 67 -5.41 -15.97 -5.20
N ALA A 68 -5.37 -14.70 -4.79
CA ALA A 68 -6.56 -13.90 -4.51
C ALA A 68 -7.22 -13.31 -5.77
N THR A 69 -6.48 -13.17 -6.88
CA THR A 69 -6.95 -12.54 -8.12
C THR A 69 -7.30 -13.53 -9.24
N CYS A 70 -6.81 -14.77 -9.21
CA CYS A 70 -7.19 -15.81 -10.19
C CYS A 70 -8.69 -16.12 -10.07
N ASP A 71 -9.59 -15.95 -11.04
CA ASP A 71 -9.58 -15.82 -12.51
C ASP A 71 -8.30 -15.34 -13.22
N GLU A 72 -7.69 -16.26 -13.99
CA GLU A 72 -6.39 -16.18 -14.66
C GLU A 72 -6.07 -14.80 -15.30
N VAL A 73 -4.99 -14.17 -14.84
CA VAL A 73 -4.24 -13.20 -15.63
C VAL A 73 -2.78 -13.62 -15.56
N GLU A 74 -2.25 -14.14 -16.67
CA GLU A 74 -0.82 -14.38 -16.84
C GLU A 74 -0.08 -13.05 -16.67
N VAL A 75 0.74 -12.95 -15.63
CA VAL A 75 1.68 -11.85 -15.47
C VAL A 75 2.95 -12.28 -16.21
N ASP A 76 3.13 -11.72 -17.41
CA ASP A 76 4.38 -11.79 -18.16
C ASP A 76 5.50 -11.17 -17.32
N GLU A 77 6.42 -12.01 -16.82
CA GLU A 77 7.67 -11.59 -16.18
C GLU A 77 8.63 -11.05 -17.25
N GLY A 78 8.28 -9.89 -17.81
CA GLY A 78 9.18 -9.10 -18.66
C GLY A 78 10.30 -8.50 -17.81
N GLU A 79 11.47 -9.10 -17.94
CA GLU A 79 12.79 -8.72 -17.42
C GLU A 79 12.97 -7.23 -17.12
N VAL A 80 13.26 -6.91 -15.86
CA VAL A 80 13.86 -5.61 -15.50
C VAL A 80 15.36 -5.72 -15.78
N GLU A 81 15.76 -5.51 -17.03
CA GLU A 81 17.16 -5.19 -17.33
C GLU A 81 17.48 -3.77 -16.82
N LEU A 82 18.33 -3.73 -15.80
CA LEU A 82 19.06 -2.55 -15.37
C LEU A 82 20.29 -2.42 -16.28
N ALA A 83 20.27 -1.47 -17.20
CA ALA A 83 21.45 -0.91 -17.87
C ALA A 83 21.32 0.62 -17.93
#